data_AF-A0A8S9ZHP6-F1
#
_entry.id   AF-A0A8S9ZHP6-F1
#
_cell.length_a   1.000
_cell.length_b   1.000
_cell.length_c   1.000
_cell.angle_alpha   90.00
_cell.angle_beta   90.00
_cell.angle_gamma   90.00
#
_symmetry.space_group_name_H-M   'P 1'
#
loop_
_entity.id
_entity.type
_entity.pdbx_description
1 polymer ?
#
loop_
_entity_poly.entity_id
_entity_poly.type
_entity_poly.pdbx_seq_one_letter_code
_entity_poly.pdbx_strand_id
1 'polypeptide(L)'
;MKRFLPAIPAYAPIQRFEKPTPKIYYAPQWRLDKSGQRDENIEKYSPMNNYGVTPDKWEYLNKVVWPPNHVVPETGEPKPREVFHVKESIHIHPKKIFPSCYFAQNMIASEAIKQLRHKQTKPTLLLAETIEEAVEKASDEFKIENPLERMFVAEAFGIQCKIIKSLRRHAKGQWNILRHRYINLHVRLEEGEPPKFKGREPDPNVLFFEMVDSEEIIEEERILTELEKNAIARRQHLLEMRKRFTNKDQNGEENGNEEENGEESKQHFAIQFRSYKPVNVKESKTTEETTNRDEINLINKKVEKQLEAGKDTKIGDSLDINTLAPRKVDWDLRRGIKEKLDKLDRRTNKAINQLIRKRVKEEVEGGNEELIAYAVQDVGKD
;
A
#
# COMPACT_ATOMS: atom_id res chain seq x y z
N MET A 1 7.05 17.36 -38.73
CA MET A 1 7.80 18.30 -37.87
C MET A 1 7.00 18.55 -36.60
N LYS A 2 7.35 17.90 -35.49
CA LYS A 2 6.71 18.16 -34.18
C LYS A 2 7.17 19.52 -33.69
N ARG A 3 6.25 20.48 -33.55
CA ARG A 3 6.54 21.79 -32.95
C ARG A 3 6.76 21.58 -31.46
N PHE A 4 7.99 21.76 -31.00
CA PHE A 4 8.30 21.87 -29.58
C PHE A 4 7.60 23.12 -29.05
N LEU A 5 6.73 22.96 -28.05
CA LEU A 5 6.30 24.10 -27.23
C LEU A 5 7.53 24.56 -26.43
N PRO A 6 7.88 25.86 -26.47
CA PRO A 6 8.98 26.35 -25.66
C PRO A 6 8.60 26.25 -24.18
N ALA A 7 9.54 25.77 -23.36
CA ALA A 7 9.43 25.86 -21.92
C ALA A 7 9.23 27.33 -21.54
N ILE A 8 8.15 27.65 -20.83
CA ILE A 8 7.92 28.98 -20.27
C ILE A 8 9.00 29.19 -19.20
N PRO A 9 9.97 30.10 -19.39
CA PRO A 9 10.94 30.38 -18.36
C PRO A 9 10.19 31.05 -17.19
N ALA A 10 10.31 30.48 -15.99
CA ALA A 10 9.59 30.94 -14.80
C ALA A 10 9.84 32.42 -14.44
N TYR A 11 10.85 33.06 -15.04
CA TYR A 11 11.06 34.50 -14.96
C TYR A 11 11.56 35.05 -16.30
N ALA A 12 10.79 35.95 -16.92
CA ALA A 12 11.27 36.74 -18.04
C ALA A 12 12.26 37.82 -17.55
N PRO A 13 13.37 38.08 -18.25
CA PRO A 13 14.26 39.18 -17.91
C PRO A 13 13.52 40.52 -18.07
N ILE A 14 13.47 41.29 -16.99
CA ILE A 14 12.92 42.66 -16.96
C ILE A 14 13.66 43.50 -18.00
N GLN A 15 12.92 44.17 -18.90
CA GLN A 15 13.56 45.07 -19.87
C GLN A 15 14.14 46.29 -19.13
N ARG A 16 15.27 46.83 -19.62
CA ARG A 16 16.06 47.91 -18.96
C ARG A 16 15.25 49.14 -18.50
N PHE A 17 14.05 49.36 -19.03
CA PHE A 17 13.19 50.51 -18.71
C PHE A 17 11.91 50.16 -17.95
N GLU A 18 11.63 48.87 -17.72
CA GLU A 18 10.53 48.45 -16.84
C GLU A 18 10.93 48.65 -15.38
N LYS A 19 10.27 49.59 -14.70
CA LYS A 19 10.37 49.69 -13.24
C LYS A 19 9.45 48.64 -12.64
N PRO A 20 9.92 47.73 -11.76
CA PRO A 20 9.03 46.81 -11.07
C PRO A 20 8.02 47.64 -10.28
N THR A 21 6.73 47.36 -10.46
CA THR A 21 5.70 47.99 -9.65
C THR A 21 5.98 47.64 -8.19
N PRO A 22 6.03 48.64 -7.28
CA PRO A 22 6.17 48.33 -5.86
C PRO A 22 4.99 47.44 -5.47
N LYS A 23 5.29 46.33 -4.79
CA LYS A 23 4.27 45.43 -4.28
C LYS A 23 3.37 46.21 -3.32
N ILE A 24 2.13 46.51 -3.73
CA ILE A 24 1.12 47.15 -2.88
C ILE A 24 0.52 46.05 -2.00
N TYR A 25 1.13 45.80 -0.85
CA TYR A 25 0.55 44.95 0.19
C TYR A 25 0.16 45.82 1.37
N TYR A 26 -1.01 45.58 1.98
CA TYR A 26 -1.26 45.99 3.35
C TYR A 26 -0.55 45.01 4.29
N ALA A 27 0.78 44.96 4.19
CA ALA A 27 1.57 44.53 5.32
C ALA A 27 1.59 45.73 6.26
N PRO A 28 1.17 45.61 7.53
CA PRO A 28 1.59 46.62 8.50
C PRO A 28 3.11 46.80 8.30
N GLN A 29 3.62 48.04 8.32
CA GLN A 29 5.06 48.21 8.26
C GLN A 29 5.63 47.45 9.46
N TRP A 30 6.52 46.49 9.18
CA TRP A 30 7.24 45.81 10.24
C TRP A 30 7.94 46.88 11.07
N ARG A 31 7.42 47.12 12.27
CA ARG A 31 8.03 48.05 13.22
C ARG A 31 9.25 47.36 13.81
N LEU A 32 10.38 47.56 13.12
CA LEU A 32 11.73 47.11 13.47
C LEU A 32 12.11 47.50 14.92
N ASP A 33 11.41 48.49 15.47
CA ASP A 33 11.47 49.04 16.82
C ASP A 33 10.88 48.13 17.92
N LYS A 34 10.16 47.05 17.58
CA LYS A 34 9.47 46.19 18.58
C LYS A 34 9.87 44.72 18.55
N SER A 35 11.10 44.37 18.16
CA SER A 35 11.61 43.02 18.36
C SER A 35 11.89 42.76 19.84
N GLY A 36 10.84 42.51 20.63
CA GLY A 36 10.84 41.64 21.82
C GLY A 36 11.89 41.84 22.91
N GLN A 37 12.71 42.89 22.87
CA GLN A 37 13.72 43.16 23.88
C GLN A 37 13.12 44.03 24.96
N ARG A 38 12.92 43.39 26.12
CA ARG A 38 12.62 44.01 27.42
C ARG A 38 13.75 44.92 27.95
N ASP A 39 14.71 45.31 27.11
CA ASP A 39 15.87 46.11 27.51
C ASP A 39 15.94 47.38 26.67
N GLU A 40 15.77 48.53 27.32
CA GLU A 40 15.75 49.88 26.72
C GLU A 40 17.09 50.30 26.07
N ASN A 41 18.11 49.43 26.05
CA ASN A 41 19.48 49.74 25.69
C ASN A 41 19.96 49.14 24.35
N ILE A 42 19.06 48.66 23.49
CA ILE A 42 19.47 48.03 22.24
C ILE A 42 19.44 49.06 21.12
N GLU A 43 20.63 49.56 20.82
CA GLU A 43 20.93 50.45 19.71
C GLU A 43 20.26 49.95 18.43
N LYS A 44 19.44 50.85 17.86
CA LYS A 44 18.88 50.86 16.51
C LYS A 44 19.06 49.57 15.71
N TYR A 45 17.97 48.83 15.55
CA TYR A 45 17.84 47.75 14.60
C TYR A 45 18.31 48.20 13.21
N SER A 46 19.49 47.73 12.78
CA SER A 46 19.98 47.86 11.42
C SER A 46 19.78 46.52 10.71
N PRO A 47 19.15 46.47 9.51
CA PRO A 47 18.93 45.23 8.75
C PRO A 47 20.21 44.43 8.46
N MET A 48 21.38 45.03 8.64
CA MET A 48 22.69 44.44 8.39
C MET A 48 23.24 43.59 9.54
N ASN A 49 22.84 43.84 10.80
CA ASN A 49 23.49 43.25 11.99
C ASN A 49 22.75 42.04 12.59
N ASN A 50 21.45 41.89 12.29
CA ASN A 50 20.61 40.75 12.73
C ASN A 50 19.83 40.15 11.54
N TYR A 51 20.56 39.84 10.46
CA TYR A 51 20.00 39.19 9.28
C TYR A 51 19.62 37.73 9.61
N GLY A 52 18.33 37.43 9.74
CA GLY A 52 17.83 36.08 10.02
C GLY A 52 16.32 36.02 10.29
N VAL A 53 15.80 34.80 10.43
CA VAL A 53 14.43 34.55 10.91
C VAL A 53 14.46 34.57 12.44
N THR A 54 13.89 35.61 13.04
CA THR A 54 13.64 35.67 14.49
C THR A 54 12.23 35.16 14.79
N PRO A 55 11.95 34.65 16.01
CA PRO A 55 10.60 34.23 16.41
C PRO A 55 9.55 35.32 16.17
N ASP A 56 9.82 36.54 16.64
CA ASP A 56 8.93 37.69 16.43
C ASP A 56 8.61 37.92 14.94
N LYS A 57 9.64 37.83 14.08
CA LYS A 57 9.48 38.03 12.63
C LYS A 57 8.69 36.89 12.00
N TRP A 58 8.83 35.67 12.53
CA TRP A 58 8.09 34.51 12.08
C TRP A 58 6.61 34.64 12.42
N GLU A 59 6.27 34.95 13.67
CA GLU A 59 4.88 35.17 14.09
C GLU A 59 4.25 36.40 13.44
N TYR A 60 5.05 37.40 13.05
CA TYR A 60 4.55 38.56 12.34
C TYR A 60 3.89 38.23 11.01
N LEU A 61 4.34 37.16 10.34
CA LEU A 61 3.82 36.78 9.03
C LEU A 61 2.32 36.46 9.10
N ASN A 62 1.81 36.02 10.26
CA ASN A 62 0.38 35.82 10.52
C ASN A 62 -0.45 37.12 10.43
N LYS A 63 0.16 38.28 10.66
CA LYS A 63 -0.51 39.59 10.64
C LYS A 63 -0.55 40.20 9.23
N VAL A 64 0.13 39.59 8.26
CA VAL A 64 0.19 40.09 6.88
C VAL A 64 -1.14 39.78 6.20
N VAL A 65 -1.85 40.83 5.78
CA VAL A 65 -3.11 40.70 5.06
C VAL A 65 -2.87 40.89 3.57
N TRP A 66 -3.27 39.90 2.79
CA TRP A 66 -3.19 39.94 1.33
C TRP A 66 -4.45 40.57 0.73
N PRO A 67 -4.36 41.25 -0.43
CA PRO A 67 -5.55 41.72 -1.11
C PRO A 67 -6.46 40.53 -1.51
N PRO A 68 -7.78 40.73 -1.63
CA PRO A 68 -8.68 39.69 -2.11
C PRO A 68 -8.23 39.13 -3.46
N ASN A 69 -8.35 37.81 -3.64
CA ASN A 69 -7.93 37.08 -4.86
C ASN A 69 -6.46 37.31 -5.25
N HIS A 70 -5.58 37.50 -4.26
CA HIS A 70 -4.15 37.59 -4.52
C HIS A 70 -3.63 36.28 -5.15
N VAL A 71 -3.08 36.40 -6.35
CA VAL A 71 -2.38 35.33 -7.05
C VAL A 71 -0.89 35.48 -6.80
N VAL A 72 -0.23 34.40 -6.38
CA VAL A 72 1.21 34.38 -6.16
C VAL A 72 1.88 34.40 -7.54
N PRO A 73 2.76 35.39 -7.83
CA PRO A 73 3.33 35.54 -9.17
C PRO A 73 4.25 34.37 -9.57
N GLU A 74 4.80 33.64 -8.60
CA GLU A 74 5.73 32.54 -8.81
C GLU A 74 5.02 31.25 -9.23
N THR A 75 3.87 30.95 -8.62
CA THR A 75 3.08 29.74 -8.91
C THR A 75 1.95 30.00 -9.91
N GLY A 76 1.45 31.24 -10.00
CA GLY A 76 0.25 31.57 -10.77
C GLY A 76 -1.05 31.11 -10.10
N GLU A 77 -0.97 30.62 -8.86
CA GLU A 77 -2.09 30.09 -8.08
C GLU A 77 -2.57 31.08 -7.02
N PRO A 78 -3.83 30.99 -6.56
CA PRO A 78 -4.29 31.78 -5.42
C PRO A 78 -3.41 31.48 -4.20
N LYS A 79 -3.10 32.52 -3.42
CA LYS A 79 -2.28 32.37 -2.20
C LYS A 79 -2.97 31.40 -1.22
N PRO A 80 -2.35 30.25 -0.86
CA PRO A 80 -2.92 29.37 0.15
C PRO A 80 -2.92 30.04 1.52
N ARG A 81 -3.80 29.59 2.41
CA ARG A 81 -3.77 30.03 3.82
C ARG A 81 -2.55 29.43 4.49
N GLU A 82 -1.81 30.26 5.20
CA GLU A 82 -0.58 29.87 5.89
C GLU A 82 -0.69 30.21 7.37
N VAL A 83 -0.15 29.33 8.22
CA VAL A 83 -0.06 29.54 9.66
C VAL A 83 1.39 29.38 10.09
N PHE A 84 1.95 30.43 10.66
CA PHE A 84 3.31 30.47 11.17
C PHE A 84 3.31 30.33 12.68
N HIS A 85 4.06 29.36 13.21
CA HIS A 85 4.20 29.15 14.64
C HIS A 85 5.66 28.89 15.02
N VAL A 86 6.03 29.29 16.24
CA VAL A 86 7.36 29.09 16.78
C VAL A 86 7.31 28.70 18.26
N LYS A 87 8.16 27.75 18.65
CA LYS A 87 8.41 27.43 20.05
C LYS A 87 9.82 27.80 20.42
N GLU A 88 9.94 28.66 21.41
CA GLU A 88 11.20 29.30 21.77
C GLU A 88 11.99 28.54 22.83
N SER A 89 13.29 28.80 22.87
CA SER A 89 14.16 28.45 24.01
C SER A 89 14.13 26.96 24.40
N ILE A 90 14.13 26.07 23.41
CA ILE A 90 14.18 24.63 23.61
C ILE A 90 15.64 24.17 23.82
N HIS A 91 15.91 23.44 24.90
CA HIS A 91 17.25 22.91 25.17
C HIS A 91 17.58 21.68 24.31
N ILE A 92 18.03 21.92 23.07
CA ILE A 92 18.47 20.92 22.09
C ILE A 92 19.57 21.51 21.20
N HIS A 93 20.45 20.65 20.68
CA HIS A 93 21.40 21.05 19.63
C HIS A 93 20.71 21.06 18.24
N PRO A 94 20.87 22.11 17.40
CA PRO A 94 20.21 22.21 16.09
C PRO A 94 20.34 20.96 15.19
N LYS A 95 21.55 20.40 15.10
CA LYS A 95 21.80 19.14 14.37
C LYS A 95 20.96 17.94 14.81
N LYS A 96 20.44 17.91 16.05
CA LYS A 96 19.61 16.81 16.56
C LYS A 96 18.13 16.95 16.17
N ILE A 97 17.62 18.18 16.02
CA ILE A 97 16.23 18.43 15.63
C ILE A 97 16.05 18.37 14.11
N PHE A 98 17.10 18.72 13.36
CA PHE A 98 17.07 18.81 11.89
C PHE A 98 16.51 17.55 11.20
N PRO A 99 16.92 16.31 11.54
CA PRO A 99 16.35 15.11 10.92
C PRO A 99 14.85 14.94 11.20
N SER A 100 14.38 15.33 12.39
CA SER A 100 12.95 15.27 12.74
C SER A 100 12.14 16.29 11.95
N CYS A 101 12.66 17.52 11.77
CA CYS A 101 12.02 18.54 10.94
C CYS A 101 11.92 18.10 9.48
N TYR A 102 13.03 17.64 8.89
CA TYR A 102 13.05 17.16 7.51
C TYR A 102 12.10 15.96 7.30
N PHE A 103 11.99 15.10 8.32
CA PHE A 103 11.05 13.98 8.29
C PHE A 103 9.59 14.45 8.25
N ALA A 104 9.21 15.47 9.02
CA ALA A 104 7.83 15.96 9.08
C ALA A 104 7.42 16.83 7.88
N GLN A 105 8.37 17.48 7.19
CA GLN A 105 8.08 18.32 6.03
C GLN A 105 7.30 17.54 4.96
N ASN A 106 6.35 18.17 4.29
CA ASN A 106 5.48 17.58 3.26
C ASN A 106 4.65 16.39 3.76
N MET A 107 4.24 16.39 5.03
CA MET A 107 3.23 15.46 5.57
C MET A 107 1.99 16.25 5.98
N ILE A 108 0.82 15.64 5.86
CA ILE A 108 -0.41 16.15 6.48
C ILE A 108 -0.18 16.29 8.00
N ALA A 109 -0.75 17.29 8.64
CA ALA A 109 -0.54 17.56 10.06
C ALA A 109 -0.87 16.34 10.95
N SER A 110 -2.00 15.66 10.69
CA SER A 110 -2.39 14.45 11.41
C SER A 110 -1.39 13.29 11.26
N GLU A 111 -0.92 13.04 10.04
CA GLU A 111 0.07 12.02 9.73
C GLU A 111 1.41 12.34 10.40
N ALA A 112 1.87 13.59 10.28
CA ALA A 112 3.09 14.08 10.89
C ALA A 112 3.08 13.84 12.42
N ILE A 113 2.02 14.26 13.11
CA ILE A 113 1.88 14.08 14.56
C ILE A 113 1.96 12.59 14.92
N LYS A 114 1.24 11.73 14.21
CA LYS A 114 1.22 10.28 14.44
C LYS A 114 2.60 9.65 14.26
N GLN A 115 3.27 9.95 13.14
CA GLN A 115 4.59 9.42 12.82
C GLN A 115 5.67 9.92 13.79
N LEU A 116 5.58 11.18 14.19
CA LEU A 116 6.47 11.76 15.19
C LEU A 116 6.27 11.07 16.55
N ARG A 117 5.03 10.97 17.05
CA ARG A 117 4.73 10.29 18.32
C ARG A 117 5.21 8.83 18.33
N HIS A 118 5.19 8.14 17.19
CA HIS A 118 5.70 6.77 17.08
C HIS A 118 7.22 6.66 17.29
N LYS A 119 8.03 7.62 16.81
CA LYS A 119 9.50 7.56 16.98
C LYS A 119 9.98 7.80 18.41
N GLN A 120 9.16 8.41 19.28
CA GLN A 120 9.42 8.63 20.71
C GLN A 120 10.79 9.24 21.08
N THR A 121 11.39 10.04 20.20
CA THR A 121 12.61 10.79 20.55
C THR A 121 12.26 12.19 21.08
N LYS A 122 13.05 12.73 22.01
CA LYS A 122 12.86 14.11 22.52
C LYS A 122 12.64 15.16 21.41
N PRO A 123 13.49 15.28 20.36
CA PRO A 123 13.28 16.28 19.30
C PRO A 123 11.97 16.07 18.55
N THR A 124 11.62 14.81 18.33
CA THR A 124 10.40 14.45 17.63
C THR A 124 9.13 14.77 18.42
N LEU A 125 9.11 14.48 19.74
CA LEU A 125 7.98 14.80 20.61
C LEU A 125 7.76 16.32 20.70
N LEU A 126 8.84 17.09 20.82
CA LEU A 126 8.76 18.56 20.81
C LEU A 126 8.22 19.09 19.48
N LEU A 127 8.61 18.50 18.35
CA LEU A 127 8.08 18.88 17.05
C LEU A 127 6.59 18.55 16.93
N ALA A 128 6.14 17.40 17.43
CA ALA A 128 4.72 17.06 17.45
C ALA A 128 3.91 18.07 18.27
N GLU A 129 4.39 18.42 19.47
CA GLU A 129 3.77 19.44 20.33
C GLU A 129 3.69 20.80 19.63
N THR A 130 4.74 21.22 18.91
CA THR A 130 4.70 22.47 18.13
C THR A 130 3.72 22.43 16.96
N ILE A 131 3.53 21.28 16.32
CA ILE A 131 2.55 21.14 15.24
C ILE A 131 1.14 21.19 15.84
N GLU A 132 0.91 20.58 17.01
CA GLU A 132 -0.36 20.65 17.74
C GLU A 132 -0.72 22.09 18.13
N GLU A 133 0.23 22.85 18.69
CA GLU A 133 0.05 24.28 18.99
C GLU A 133 -0.26 25.12 17.73
N ALA A 134 0.36 24.79 16.59
CA ALA A 134 0.11 25.47 15.32
C ALA A 134 -1.28 25.15 14.73
N VAL A 135 -1.74 23.90 14.89
CA VAL A 135 -3.08 23.46 14.48
C VAL A 135 -4.17 24.11 15.34
N GLU A 136 -3.95 24.26 16.65
CA GLU A 136 -4.84 24.99 17.55
C GLU A 136 -4.97 26.46 17.11
N LYS A 137 -3.83 27.13 16.84
CA LYS A 137 -3.82 28.50 16.28
C LYS A 137 -4.57 28.59 14.94
N ALA A 138 -4.44 27.60 14.07
CA ALA A 138 -5.14 27.56 12.78
C ALA A 138 -6.67 27.49 12.94
N SER A 139 -7.16 26.74 13.93
CA SER A 139 -8.58 26.66 14.27
C SER A 139 -9.09 27.99 14.85
N ASP A 140 -8.38 28.54 15.83
CA ASP A 140 -8.89 29.66 16.63
C ASP A 140 -8.76 31.02 15.93
N GLU A 141 -7.58 31.32 15.39
CA GLU A 141 -7.28 32.63 14.79
C GLU A 141 -7.73 32.69 13.33
N PHE A 142 -7.38 31.67 12.55
CA PHE A 142 -7.58 31.65 11.10
C PHE A 142 -8.88 30.98 10.67
N LYS A 143 -9.57 30.30 11.59
CA LYS A 143 -10.85 29.63 11.37
C LYS A 143 -10.80 28.70 10.15
N ILE A 144 -9.73 27.91 10.09
CA ILE A 144 -9.57 26.88 9.05
C ILE A 144 -10.38 25.66 9.48
N GLU A 145 -11.23 25.17 8.60
CA GLU A 145 -11.99 23.93 8.83
C GLU A 145 -11.05 22.73 8.77
N ASN A 146 -11.19 21.78 9.70
CA ASN A 146 -10.42 20.53 9.75
C ASN A 146 -8.89 20.71 9.54
N PRO A 147 -8.20 21.53 10.36
CA PRO A 147 -6.79 21.86 10.15
C PRO A 147 -5.86 20.64 10.21
N LEU A 148 -6.27 19.55 10.85
CA LEU A 148 -5.50 18.31 10.92
C LEU A 148 -5.38 17.58 9.57
N GLU A 149 -6.38 17.71 8.69
CA GLU A 149 -6.43 17.00 7.41
C GLU A 149 -6.18 17.92 6.22
N ARG A 150 -6.66 19.17 6.30
CA ARG A 150 -6.53 20.17 5.24
C ARG A 150 -5.20 20.90 5.22
N MET A 151 -4.39 20.79 6.27
CA MET A 151 -3.08 21.44 6.32
C MET A 151 -1.95 20.42 6.34
N PHE A 152 -0.86 20.79 5.68
CA PHE A 152 0.38 20.03 5.71
C PHE A 152 1.55 20.89 6.21
N VAL A 153 2.58 20.22 6.69
CA VAL A 153 3.80 20.87 7.18
C VAL A 153 4.66 21.29 5.99
N ALA A 154 4.54 22.54 5.57
CA ALA A 154 5.31 23.07 4.45
C ALA A 154 6.78 23.30 4.81
N GLU A 155 7.02 23.97 5.94
CA GLU A 155 8.37 24.19 6.46
C GLU A 155 8.43 23.87 7.95
N ALA A 156 9.49 23.16 8.32
CA ALA A 156 9.86 22.96 9.71
C ALA A 156 11.37 23.08 9.82
N PHE A 157 11.86 23.90 10.74
CA PHE A 157 13.31 24.02 11.00
C PHE A 157 13.61 24.57 12.39
N GLY A 158 14.77 24.20 12.93
CA GLY A 158 15.27 24.72 14.20
C GLY A 158 16.44 25.68 13.99
N ILE A 159 16.32 26.93 14.47
CA ILE A 159 17.42 27.90 14.47
C ILE A 159 18.04 27.95 15.87
N GLN A 160 19.37 27.99 15.94
CA GLN A 160 20.07 28.15 17.20
C GLN A 160 19.82 29.54 17.78
N CYS A 161 19.43 29.61 19.06
CA CYS A 161 19.25 30.87 19.78
C CYS A 161 20.32 31.02 20.87
N LYS A 162 19.91 31.10 22.15
CA LYS A 162 20.80 31.31 23.30
C LYS A 162 21.78 30.14 23.47
N ILE A 163 23.07 30.46 23.68
CA ILE A 163 24.08 29.48 24.07
C ILE A 163 24.50 29.80 25.49
N ILE A 164 24.10 28.96 26.45
CA ILE A 164 24.57 29.06 27.82
C ILE A 164 25.89 28.31 27.93
N LYS A 165 26.92 28.96 28.45
CA LYS A 165 28.25 28.37 28.63
C LYS A 165 28.40 27.94 30.09
N SER A 166 28.93 26.74 30.31
CA SER A 166 29.35 26.26 31.63
C SER A 166 30.79 25.74 31.54
N LEU A 167 31.46 25.61 32.67
CA LEU A 167 32.82 25.12 32.75
C LEU A 167 32.83 23.70 33.32
N ARG A 168 33.51 22.77 32.66
CA ARG A 168 33.79 21.42 33.20
C ARG A 168 35.27 21.31 33.49
N ARG A 169 35.56 20.92 34.72
CA ARG A 169 36.91 20.57 35.16
C ARG A 169 37.29 19.21 34.59
N HIS A 170 38.49 19.14 34.03
CA HIS A 170 39.15 17.92 33.62
C HIS A 170 40.38 17.68 34.50
N ALA A 171 40.98 16.49 34.37
CA ALA A 171 42.21 16.15 35.06
C ALA A 171 43.33 17.16 34.71
N LYS A 172 44.35 17.24 35.58
CA LYS A 172 45.51 18.15 35.43
C LYS A 172 45.15 19.64 35.35
N GLY A 173 44.07 20.06 36.02
CA GLY A 173 43.67 21.47 36.09
C GLY A 173 43.14 22.06 34.78
N GLN A 174 42.82 21.23 33.78
CA GLN A 174 42.27 21.69 32.51
C GLN A 174 40.77 22.05 32.65
N TRP A 175 40.34 23.11 31.96
CA TRP A 175 38.95 23.57 31.95
C TRP A 175 38.40 23.54 30.52
N ASN A 176 37.28 22.85 30.32
CA ASN A 176 36.57 22.82 29.04
C ASN A 176 35.24 23.57 29.15
N ILE A 177 34.95 24.40 28.14
CA ILE A 177 33.69 25.15 28.07
C ILE A 177 32.61 24.28 27.43
N LEU A 178 31.60 23.91 28.21
CA LEU A 178 30.40 23.24 27.71
C LEU A 178 29.42 24.28 27.19
N ARG A 179 28.88 24.03 26.00
CA ARG A 179 27.91 24.90 25.31
C ARG A 179 26.54 24.24 25.33
N HIS A 180 25.70 24.69 26.26
CA HIS A 180 24.28 24.37 26.32
C HIS A 180 23.56 25.20 25.29
N ARG A 181 23.34 24.60 24.11
CA ARG A 181 22.68 25.26 22.99
C ARG A 181 21.17 25.14 23.17
N TYR A 182 20.49 26.24 22.87
CA TYR A 182 19.06 26.29 22.75
C TYR A 182 18.69 26.56 21.30
N ILE A 183 17.48 26.15 20.92
CA ILE A 183 16.91 26.38 19.60
C ILE A 183 15.53 27.02 19.73
N ASN A 184 15.13 27.73 18.68
CA ASN A 184 13.75 28.09 18.40
C ASN A 184 13.28 27.20 17.25
N LEU A 185 12.19 26.48 17.46
CA LEU A 185 11.61 25.54 16.51
C LEU A 185 10.49 26.25 15.74
N HIS A 186 10.67 26.42 14.44
CA HIS A 186 9.74 27.13 13.58
C HIS A 186 8.98 26.13 12.73
N VAL A 187 7.67 26.34 12.62
CA VAL A 187 6.76 25.54 11.81
C VAL A 187 5.91 26.49 10.95
N ARG A 188 5.71 26.12 9.69
CA ARG A 188 4.78 26.74 8.75
C ARG A 188 3.84 25.67 8.23
N LEU A 189 2.55 25.86 8.46
CA LEU A 189 1.49 25.03 7.91
C LEU A 189 0.88 25.75 6.71
N GLU A 190 0.68 25.03 5.61
CA GLU A 190 -0.03 25.52 4.42
C GLU A 190 -1.34 24.73 4.27
N GLU A 191 -2.42 25.40 3.88
CA GLU A 191 -3.65 24.75 3.47
C GLU A 191 -3.49 24.15 2.07
N GLY A 192 -3.86 22.88 1.93
CA GLY A 192 -3.80 22.13 0.68
C GLY A 192 -3.36 20.69 0.88
N GLU A 193 -3.18 19.99 -0.23
CA GLU A 193 -2.58 18.67 -0.24
C GLU A 193 -1.04 18.79 -0.20
N PRO A 194 -0.36 17.93 0.56
CA PRO A 194 1.10 17.92 0.57
C PRO A 194 1.63 17.61 -0.84
N PRO A 195 2.66 18.31 -1.31
CA PRO A 195 3.32 17.96 -2.57
C PRO A 195 3.80 16.51 -2.53
N LYS A 196 3.54 15.75 -3.61
CA LYS A 196 4.01 14.36 -3.73
C LYS A 196 5.54 14.32 -3.61
N PHE A 197 6.02 13.82 -2.48
CA PHE A 197 7.45 13.76 -2.20
C PHE A 197 8.12 12.69 -3.07
N LYS A 198 9.12 13.07 -3.89
CA LYS A 198 9.98 12.10 -4.59
C LYS A 198 10.78 11.29 -3.55
N GLY A 199 10.32 10.09 -3.21
CA GLY A 199 11.07 9.12 -2.41
C GLY A 199 10.47 8.75 -1.05
N ARG A 200 9.19 9.02 -0.81
CA ARG A 200 8.45 8.41 0.30
C ARG A 200 7.56 7.32 -0.28
N GLU A 201 7.67 6.14 0.30
CA GLU A 201 6.68 5.08 0.05
C GLU A 201 5.38 5.55 0.72
N PRO A 202 4.27 5.65 -0.03
CA PRO A 202 3.02 6.05 0.56
C PRO A 202 2.55 4.97 1.54
N ASP A 203 1.83 5.37 2.58
CA ASP A 203 1.30 4.44 3.58
C ASP A 203 0.55 3.30 2.85
N PRO A 204 0.87 2.02 3.12
CA PRO A 204 0.27 0.91 2.40
C PRO A 204 -1.25 0.87 2.56
N ASN A 205 -1.78 1.47 3.64
CA ASN A 205 -3.22 1.58 3.89
C ASN A 205 -3.89 2.71 3.11
N VAL A 206 -3.17 3.80 2.80
CA VAL A 206 -3.68 4.91 1.97
C VAL A 206 -3.64 4.51 0.50
N LEU A 207 -2.57 3.83 0.07
CA LEU A 207 -2.50 3.18 -1.24
C LEU A 207 -3.61 2.15 -1.44
N PHE A 208 -3.92 1.36 -0.41
CA PHE A 208 -5.01 0.38 -0.51
C PHE A 208 -6.35 1.05 -0.77
N PHE A 209 -6.63 2.19 -0.13
CA PHE A 209 -7.90 2.90 -0.33
C PHE A 209 -7.95 3.60 -1.69
N GLU A 210 -6.90 4.33 -2.08
CA GLU A 210 -6.81 4.95 -3.41
C GLU A 210 -6.78 3.93 -4.55
N MET A 211 -6.15 2.76 -4.37
CA MET A 211 -6.16 1.66 -5.33
C MET A 211 -7.55 1.03 -5.44
N VAL A 212 -8.28 0.86 -4.34
CA VAL A 212 -9.64 0.32 -4.36
C VAL A 212 -10.59 1.29 -5.07
N ASP A 213 -10.50 2.58 -4.79
CA ASP A 213 -11.31 3.61 -5.46
C ASP A 213 -10.99 3.73 -6.95
N SER A 214 -9.73 3.58 -7.33
CA SER A 214 -9.32 3.60 -8.75
C SER A 214 -9.55 2.27 -9.47
N GLU A 215 -9.53 1.12 -8.78
CA GLU A 215 -9.91 -0.18 -9.34
C GLU A 215 -11.42 -0.26 -9.59
N GLU A 216 -12.27 0.29 -8.72
CA GLU A 216 -13.71 0.41 -8.99
C GLU A 216 -14.00 1.28 -10.22
N ILE A 217 -13.27 2.39 -10.42
CA ILE A 217 -13.40 3.25 -11.61
C ILE A 217 -12.88 2.57 -12.89
N ILE A 218 -11.81 1.77 -12.80
CA ILE A 218 -11.22 1.05 -13.96
C ILE A 218 -12.07 -0.16 -14.37
N GLU A 219 -12.75 -0.84 -13.43
CA GLU A 219 -13.57 -2.02 -13.74
C GLU A 219 -14.83 -1.65 -14.54
N GLU A 220 -15.38 -0.43 -14.37
CA GLU A 220 -16.57 0.03 -15.11
C GLU A 220 -16.26 0.52 -16.55
N GLU A 221 -15.03 0.95 -16.86
CA GLU A 221 -14.66 1.52 -18.17
C GLU A 221 -13.74 0.65 -19.05
N ARG A 222 -13.57 -0.65 -18.76
CA ARG A 222 -12.81 -1.55 -19.65
C ARG A 222 -13.63 -2.02 -20.84
N ILE A 223 -13.56 -1.26 -21.95
CA ILE A 223 -13.89 -1.80 -23.27
C ILE A 223 -12.84 -2.86 -23.63
N LEU A 224 -13.20 -4.14 -23.50
CA LEU A 224 -12.32 -5.26 -23.84
C LEU A 224 -11.72 -5.11 -25.25
N THR A 225 -10.40 -5.24 -25.35
CA THR A 225 -9.71 -5.21 -26.64
C THR A 225 -10.11 -6.41 -27.49
N GLU A 226 -10.03 -6.28 -28.82
CA GLU A 226 -10.39 -7.36 -29.75
C GLU A 226 -9.50 -8.61 -29.58
N LEU A 227 -8.25 -8.42 -29.15
CA LEU A 227 -7.33 -9.50 -28.80
C LEU A 227 -7.77 -10.29 -27.58
N GLU A 228 -8.28 -9.61 -26.54
CA GLU A 228 -8.79 -10.27 -25.34
C GLU A 228 -10.09 -11.01 -25.62
N LYS A 229 -10.97 -10.44 -26.46
CA LYS A 229 -12.19 -11.12 -26.94
C LYS A 229 -11.84 -12.41 -27.71
N ASN A 230 -10.87 -12.34 -28.60
CA ASN A 230 -10.39 -13.50 -29.36
C ASN A 230 -9.72 -14.55 -28.47
N ALA A 231 -8.96 -14.13 -27.45
CA ALA A 231 -8.32 -15.03 -26.50
C ALA A 231 -9.37 -15.77 -25.63
N ILE A 232 -10.41 -15.07 -25.19
CA ILE A 232 -11.51 -15.65 -24.41
C ILE A 232 -12.32 -16.63 -25.27
N ALA A 233 -12.68 -16.25 -26.50
CA ALA A 233 -13.40 -17.13 -27.42
C ALA A 233 -12.59 -18.41 -27.74
N ARG A 234 -11.28 -18.28 -27.98
CA ARG A 234 -10.38 -19.43 -28.19
C ARG A 234 -10.32 -20.33 -26.96
N ARG A 235 -10.21 -19.74 -25.76
CA ARG A 235 -10.18 -20.47 -24.51
C ARG A 235 -11.49 -21.23 -24.25
N GLN A 236 -12.64 -20.60 -24.50
CA GLN A 236 -13.96 -21.21 -24.38
C GLN A 236 -14.12 -22.38 -25.37
N HIS A 237 -13.73 -22.18 -26.63
CA HIS A 237 -13.77 -23.22 -27.66
C HIS A 237 -12.89 -24.43 -27.31
N LEU A 238 -11.67 -24.21 -26.81
CA LEU A 238 -10.79 -25.29 -26.35
C LEU A 238 -11.36 -26.04 -25.15
N LEU A 239 -12.04 -25.34 -24.24
CA LEU A 239 -12.70 -25.93 -23.09
C LEU A 239 -13.89 -26.81 -23.52
N GLU A 240 -14.64 -26.37 -24.54
CA GLU A 240 -15.73 -27.15 -25.12
C GLU A 240 -15.22 -28.37 -25.89
N MET A 241 -14.16 -28.22 -26.68
CA MET A 241 -13.46 -29.34 -27.31
C MET A 241 -13.02 -30.37 -26.27
N ARG A 242 -12.41 -29.93 -25.18
CA ARG A 242 -11.99 -30.81 -24.08
C ARG A 242 -13.17 -31.56 -23.46
N LYS A 243 -14.30 -30.87 -23.21
CA LYS A 243 -15.53 -31.50 -22.68
C LYS A 243 -16.11 -32.55 -23.64
N ARG A 244 -16.04 -32.32 -24.96
CA ARG A 244 -16.51 -33.28 -25.97
C ARG A 244 -15.61 -34.52 -26.04
N PHE A 245 -14.29 -34.37 -25.88
CA PHE A 245 -13.39 -35.51 -25.78
C PHE A 245 -13.64 -36.33 -24.50
N THR A 246 -13.79 -35.68 -23.34
CA THR A 246 -14.06 -36.39 -22.09
C THR A 246 -15.40 -37.12 -22.08
N ASN A 247 -16.43 -36.57 -22.75
CA ASN A 247 -17.74 -37.23 -22.85
C ASN A 247 -17.74 -38.40 -23.85
N LYS A 248 -16.83 -38.41 -24.83
CA LYS A 248 -16.68 -39.53 -25.78
C LYS A 248 -16.02 -40.74 -25.12
N ASP A 249 -15.10 -40.50 -24.21
CA ASP A 249 -14.43 -41.55 -23.42
C ASP A 249 -15.32 -42.13 -22.31
N GLN A 250 -16.44 -41.47 -21.97
CA GLN A 250 -17.38 -41.92 -20.94
C GLN A 250 -18.62 -42.68 -21.47
N ASN A 251 -18.88 -42.66 -22.78
CA ASN A 251 -20.06 -43.29 -23.41
C ASN A 251 -19.68 -44.37 -24.44
N GLY A 252 -18.67 -45.19 -24.14
CA GLY A 252 -18.24 -46.29 -25.01
C GLY A 252 -18.20 -47.62 -24.27
N GLU A 253 -19.36 -48.23 -24.00
CA GLU A 253 -19.52 -49.69 -23.86
C GLU A 253 -21.03 -50.09 -23.88
N GLU A 254 -21.35 -51.11 -24.71
CA GLU A 254 -22.58 -51.91 -24.88
C GLU A 254 -23.82 -51.31 -25.61
N ASN A 255 -24.56 -51.95 -26.55
CA ASN A 255 -24.38 -53.11 -27.46
C ASN A 255 -25.62 -53.19 -28.42
N GLY A 256 -25.39 -53.55 -29.69
CA GLY A 256 -26.23 -54.21 -30.74
C GLY A 256 -27.76 -54.03 -30.89
N ASN A 257 -28.24 -53.56 -32.07
CA ASN A 257 -28.76 -54.40 -33.19
C ASN A 257 -29.54 -53.60 -34.28
N GLU A 258 -29.28 -54.00 -35.53
CA GLU A 258 -30.14 -54.05 -36.75
C GLU A 258 -30.67 -52.77 -37.47
N GLU A 259 -30.11 -52.61 -38.68
CA GLU A 259 -30.72 -52.33 -39.99
C GLU A 259 -31.25 -50.94 -40.44
N GLU A 260 -30.68 -50.55 -41.61
CA GLU A 260 -31.20 -49.78 -42.76
C GLU A 260 -31.13 -48.22 -42.83
N ASN A 261 -30.19 -47.81 -43.70
CA ASN A 261 -30.28 -46.85 -44.82
C ASN A 261 -30.14 -45.31 -44.58
N GLY A 262 -29.05 -44.75 -45.13
CA GLY A 262 -28.96 -43.33 -45.56
C GLY A 262 -27.60 -42.65 -45.32
N GLU A 263 -26.82 -42.49 -46.38
CA GLU A 263 -25.46 -41.90 -46.51
C GLU A 263 -25.39 -40.40 -46.06
N GLU A 264 -24.26 -39.79 -45.67
CA GLU A 264 -23.04 -39.56 -46.45
C GLU A 264 -21.80 -39.22 -45.60
N SER A 265 -20.66 -39.59 -46.16
CA SER A 265 -19.27 -39.53 -45.70
C SER A 265 -18.63 -38.13 -45.62
N LYS A 266 -17.71 -37.93 -44.65
CA LYS A 266 -16.44 -37.22 -44.89
C LYS A 266 -15.26 -37.94 -44.22
N GLN A 267 -14.35 -38.40 -45.08
CA GLN A 267 -13.14 -39.15 -44.78
C GLN A 267 -12.10 -38.30 -44.03
N HIS A 268 -11.48 -38.83 -42.98
CA HIS A 268 -10.22 -38.31 -42.45
C HIS A 268 -9.05 -38.89 -43.25
N PHE A 269 -8.28 -38.02 -43.91
CA PHE A 269 -7.04 -38.42 -44.60
C PHE A 269 -5.98 -38.85 -43.59
N ALA A 270 -5.45 -40.07 -43.75
CA ALA A 270 -4.33 -40.57 -42.98
C ALA A 270 -3.02 -39.86 -43.40
N ILE A 271 -2.29 -39.35 -42.41
CA ILE A 271 -0.95 -38.78 -42.60
C ILE A 271 0.01 -39.92 -43.02
N GLN A 272 0.57 -39.82 -44.22
CA GLN A 272 1.62 -40.73 -44.70
C GLN A 272 3.01 -40.20 -44.36
N PHE A 273 3.78 -40.97 -43.59
CA PHE A 273 5.21 -40.73 -43.38
C PHE A 273 6.00 -41.12 -44.63
N ARG A 274 6.62 -40.13 -45.27
CA ARG A 274 7.42 -40.32 -46.50
C ARG A 274 8.89 -40.44 -46.17
N SER A 275 9.31 -41.58 -45.63
CA SER A 275 10.60 -42.23 -45.94
C SER A 275 10.79 -43.51 -45.12
N TYR A 276 10.85 -44.63 -45.83
CA TYR A 276 11.28 -45.98 -45.45
C TYR A 276 10.34 -46.88 -44.63
N LYS A 277 10.08 -48.08 -45.19
CA LYS A 277 9.40 -49.23 -44.57
C LYS A 277 10.46 -50.30 -44.27
N PRO A 278 10.63 -50.75 -43.01
CA PRO A 278 11.42 -51.95 -42.76
C PRO A 278 10.68 -53.17 -43.31
N VAL A 279 11.34 -53.94 -44.16
CA VAL A 279 10.81 -55.15 -44.77
C VAL A 279 10.73 -56.24 -43.72
N ASN A 280 9.50 -56.71 -43.43
CA ASN A 280 9.26 -57.97 -42.75
C ASN A 280 9.59 -59.13 -43.68
N VAL A 281 10.59 -59.95 -43.31
CA VAL A 281 10.63 -61.35 -43.72
C VAL A 281 10.35 -62.17 -42.46
N LYS A 282 9.29 -62.97 -42.55
CA LYS A 282 8.73 -63.80 -41.49
C LYS A 282 9.63 -65.02 -41.25
N GLU A 283 10.12 -65.21 -40.04
CA GLU A 283 10.61 -66.51 -39.54
C GLU A 283 10.20 -66.59 -38.05
N SER A 284 9.13 -67.30 -37.75
CA SER A 284 9.07 -68.72 -37.36
C SER A 284 9.46 -68.94 -35.90
N LYS A 285 8.51 -69.56 -35.17
CA LYS A 285 8.53 -69.90 -33.75
C LYS A 285 9.77 -70.68 -33.35
N THR A 286 10.43 -70.24 -32.29
CA THR A 286 11.27 -71.13 -31.45
C THR A 286 11.19 -70.70 -29.98
N THR A 287 10.97 -71.73 -29.17
CA THR A 287 10.97 -71.88 -27.71
C THR A 287 12.04 -71.11 -26.94
N GLU A 288 11.88 -69.81 -26.72
CA GLU A 288 12.69 -69.00 -25.77
C GLU A 288 11.85 -67.96 -25.00
N GLU A 289 10.53 -68.14 -24.90
CA GLU A 289 9.63 -67.19 -24.24
C GLU A 289 9.48 -67.40 -22.72
N THR A 290 9.95 -68.52 -22.18
CA THR A 290 9.76 -68.84 -20.75
C THR A 290 10.81 -68.20 -19.85
N THR A 291 12.07 -68.09 -20.29
CA THR A 291 13.14 -67.46 -19.50
C THR A 291 13.00 -65.94 -19.43
N ASN A 292 12.56 -65.30 -20.53
CA ASN A 292 12.32 -63.85 -20.57
C ASN A 292 11.10 -63.44 -19.72
N ARG A 293 10.04 -64.25 -19.64
CA ARG A 293 8.87 -63.94 -18.80
C ARG A 293 9.21 -63.92 -17.31
N ASP A 294 10.02 -64.87 -16.85
CA ASP A 294 10.39 -64.97 -15.44
C ASP A 294 11.35 -63.87 -15.01
N GLU A 295 12.27 -63.45 -15.90
CA GLU A 295 13.11 -62.26 -15.69
C GLU A 295 12.28 -60.97 -15.66
N ILE A 296 11.32 -60.81 -16.57
CA ILE A 296 10.39 -59.67 -16.58
C ILE A 296 9.56 -59.65 -15.29
N ASN A 297 9.07 -60.80 -14.81
CA ASN A 297 8.32 -60.89 -13.56
C ASN A 297 9.19 -60.55 -12.34
N LEU A 298 10.45 -60.98 -12.32
CA LEU A 298 11.39 -60.66 -11.26
C LEU A 298 11.74 -59.16 -11.25
N ILE A 299 11.93 -58.56 -12.43
CA ILE A 299 12.15 -57.12 -12.59
C ILE A 299 10.92 -56.34 -12.11
N ASN A 300 9.71 -56.75 -12.51
CA ASN A 300 8.46 -56.10 -12.08
C ASN A 300 8.30 -56.13 -10.56
N LYS A 301 8.59 -57.26 -9.91
CA LYS A 301 8.54 -57.39 -8.45
C LYS A 301 9.59 -56.53 -7.74
N LYS A 302 10.76 -56.34 -8.36
CA LYS A 302 11.83 -55.48 -7.84
C LYS A 302 11.49 -54.00 -8.00
N VAL A 303 10.88 -53.63 -9.12
CA VAL A 303 10.34 -52.28 -9.39
C VAL A 303 9.22 -51.94 -8.43
N GLU A 304 8.31 -52.87 -8.17
CA GLU A 304 7.21 -52.69 -7.21
C GLU A 304 7.73 -52.45 -5.77
N LYS A 305 8.72 -53.23 -5.34
CA LYS A 305 9.38 -53.04 -4.04
C LYS A 305 10.13 -51.69 -3.95
N GLN A 306 10.73 -51.21 -5.04
CA GLN A 306 11.35 -49.87 -5.10
C GLN A 306 10.32 -48.74 -5.10
N LEU A 307 9.16 -48.93 -5.76
CA LEU A 307 8.04 -47.99 -5.74
C LEU A 307 7.42 -47.90 -4.34
N GLU A 308 7.25 -49.01 -3.62
CA GLU A 308 6.79 -49.00 -2.23
C GLU A 308 7.78 -48.32 -1.29
N ALA A 309 9.08 -48.60 -1.42
CA ALA A 309 10.11 -47.90 -0.66
C ALA A 309 10.18 -46.40 -0.98
N GLY A 310 9.79 -46.00 -2.20
CA GLY A 310 9.70 -44.60 -2.62
C GLY A 310 8.44 -43.87 -2.13
N LYS A 311 7.37 -44.58 -1.74
CA LYS A 311 6.15 -43.98 -1.19
C LYS A 311 6.36 -43.45 0.23
N ASP A 312 7.27 -44.04 0.99
CA ASP A 312 7.57 -43.61 2.37
C ASP A 312 8.57 -42.44 2.44
N THR A 313 9.36 -42.23 1.38
CA THR A 313 10.11 -40.98 1.21
C THR A 313 9.18 -39.94 0.61
N LYS A 314 8.48 -39.19 1.47
CA LYS A 314 8.00 -37.85 1.12
C LYS A 314 9.21 -36.95 0.86
N ILE A 315 9.87 -37.17 -0.28
CA ILE A 315 10.71 -36.18 -0.93
C ILE A 315 9.77 -35.02 -1.17
N GLY A 316 10.02 -33.93 -0.44
CA GLY A 316 9.14 -32.77 -0.38
C GLY A 316 8.65 -32.41 -1.77
N ASP A 317 7.31 -32.29 -1.87
CA ASP A 317 6.61 -31.76 -3.02
C ASP A 317 7.48 -30.67 -3.63
N SER A 318 7.77 -30.80 -4.93
CA SER A 318 8.35 -29.73 -5.74
C SER A 318 7.79 -28.40 -5.24
N LEU A 319 8.66 -27.55 -4.69
CA LEU A 319 8.27 -26.31 -4.03
C LEU A 319 7.43 -25.47 -5.01
N ASP A 320 6.11 -25.56 -4.86
CA ASP A 320 5.16 -24.83 -5.67
C ASP A 320 5.39 -23.34 -5.44
N ILE A 321 5.75 -22.63 -6.52
CA ILE A 321 6.08 -21.20 -6.52
C ILE A 321 4.90 -20.35 -5.98
N ASN A 322 3.68 -20.86 -6.04
CA ASN A 322 2.48 -20.25 -5.46
C ASN A 322 2.40 -20.35 -3.92
N THR A 323 3.03 -21.35 -3.30
CA THR A 323 3.06 -21.53 -1.85
C THR A 323 4.13 -20.67 -1.18
N LEU A 324 5.16 -20.30 -1.97
CA LEU A 324 6.25 -19.40 -1.59
C LEU A 324 5.91 -17.91 -1.82
N ALA A 325 4.75 -17.60 -2.42
CA ALA A 325 4.28 -16.24 -2.54
C ALA A 325 4.16 -15.58 -1.15
N PRO A 326 4.47 -14.28 -1.01
CA PRO A 326 4.34 -13.58 0.26
C PRO A 326 2.90 -13.72 0.76
N ARG A 327 2.75 -14.35 1.92
CA ARG A 327 1.43 -14.62 2.50
C ARG A 327 0.85 -13.32 3.08
N LYS A 328 -0.48 -13.21 3.04
CA LYS A 328 -1.21 -12.06 3.57
C LYS A 328 -0.85 -11.86 5.05
N VAL A 329 -0.70 -10.60 5.49
CA VAL A 329 -0.29 -10.24 6.86
C VAL A 329 -1.17 -10.92 7.93
N ASP A 330 -2.46 -11.13 7.61
CA ASP A 330 -3.44 -11.79 8.49
C ASP A 330 -3.23 -13.30 8.65
N TRP A 331 -2.33 -13.92 7.89
CA TRP A 331 -2.16 -15.36 7.88
C TRP A 331 -1.71 -15.90 9.24
N ASP A 332 -0.80 -15.18 9.90
CA ASP A 332 -0.32 -15.60 11.22
C ASP A 332 -1.39 -15.38 12.32
N LEU A 333 -2.13 -14.28 12.22
CA LEU A 333 -3.31 -14.01 13.06
C LEU A 333 -4.37 -15.11 12.90
N ARG A 334 -4.72 -15.45 11.66
CA ARG A 334 -5.69 -16.52 11.36
C ARG A 334 -5.22 -17.87 11.88
N ARG A 335 -3.94 -18.18 11.76
CA ARG A 335 -3.36 -19.43 12.31
C ARG A 335 -3.47 -19.48 13.83
N GLY A 336 -3.13 -18.39 14.51
CA GLY A 336 -3.21 -18.31 15.98
C GLY A 336 -4.65 -18.32 16.53
N ILE A 337 -5.60 -17.82 15.75
CA ILE A 337 -7.03 -17.77 16.13
C ILE A 337 -7.79 -19.03 15.71
N LYS A 338 -7.29 -19.79 14.72
CA LYS A 338 -7.98 -20.95 14.12
C LYS A 338 -8.46 -21.96 15.15
N GLU A 339 -7.65 -22.32 16.13
CA GLU A 339 -8.05 -23.30 17.15
C GLU A 339 -9.21 -22.78 18.02
N LYS A 340 -9.27 -21.47 18.29
CA LYS A 340 -10.36 -20.84 19.03
C LYS A 340 -11.62 -20.76 18.17
N LEU A 341 -11.46 -20.47 16.87
CA LEU A 341 -12.54 -20.41 15.90
C LEU A 341 -13.15 -21.81 15.70
N ASP A 342 -12.34 -22.85 15.49
CA ASP A 342 -12.80 -24.23 15.34
C ASP A 342 -13.58 -24.71 16.59
N LYS A 343 -13.13 -24.32 17.80
CA LYS A 343 -13.86 -24.59 19.05
C LYS A 343 -15.18 -23.84 19.12
N LEU A 344 -15.22 -22.59 18.65
CA LEU A 344 -16.44 -21.79 18.61
C LEU A 344 -17.41 -22.35 17.58
N ASP A 345 -16.97 -22.65 16.37
CA ASP A 345 -17.78 -23.18 15.27
C ASP A 345 -18.44 -24.50 15.67
N ARG A 346 -17.71 -25.40 16.36
CA ARG A 346 -18.33 -26.61 16.94
C ARG A 346 -19.45 -26.30 17.92
N ARG A 347 -19.30 -25.28 18.77
CA ARG A 347 -20.34 -24.85 19.73
C ARG A 347 -21.51 -24.17 19.03
N THR A 348 -21.22 -23.33 18.03
CA THR A 348 -22.22 -22.63 17.22
C THR A 348 -23.05 -23.63 16.43
N ASN A 349 -22.42 -24.59 15.75
CA ASN A 349 -23.12 -25.67 15.04
C ASN A 349 -23.95 -26.53 15.99
N LYS A 350 -23.43 -26.84 17.20
CA LYS A 350 -24.20 -27.55 18.21
C LYS A 350 -25.42 -26.75 18.69
N ALA A 351 -25.28 -25.44 18.90
CA ALA A 351 -26.38 -24.56 19.30
C ALA A 351 -27.41 -24.39 18.17
N ILE A 352 -26.96 -24.24 16.92
CA ILE A 352 -27.80 -24.23 15.72
C ILE A 352 -28.59 -25.54 15.64
N ASN A 353 -27.93 -26.69 15.78
CA ASN A 353 -28.61 -27.98 15.77
C ASN A 353 -29.61 -28.14 16.93
N GLN A 354 -29.32 -27.58 18.11
CA GLN A 354 -30.29 -27.56 19.22
C GLN A 354 -31.50 -26.68 18.93
N LEU A 355 -31.30 -25.51 18.33
CA LEU A 355 -32.39 -24.60 17.93
C LEU A 355 -33.24 -25.23 16.83
N ILE A 356 -32.62 -25.86 15.83
CA ILE A 356 -33.32 -26.61 14.78
C ILE A 356 -34.17 -27.72 15.41
N ARG A 357 -33.61 -28.52 16.34
CA ARG A 357 -34.36 -29.58 17.04
C ARG A 357 -35.55 -29.04 17.85
N LYS A 358 -35.40 -27.89 18.53
CA LYS A 358 -36.49 -27.25 19.26
C LYS A 358 -37.59 -26.78 18.31
N ARG A 359 -37.21 -26.11 17.22
CA ARG A 359 -38.15 -25.61 16.19
C ARG A 359 -38.90 -26.76 15.53
N VAL A 360 -38.20 -27.82 15.13
CA VAL A 360 -38.82 -29.04 14.57
C VAL A 360 -39.77 -29.66 15.58
N LYS A 361 -39.41 -29.72 16.87
CA LYS A 361 -40.31 -30.26 17.92
C LYS A 361 -41.58 -29.42 18.11
N GLU A 362 -41.45 -28.08 18.13
CA GLU A 362 -42.59 -27.16 18.20
C GLU A 362 -43.51 -27.30 16.98
N GLU A 363 -42.96 -27.50 15.78
CA GLU A 363 -43.73 -27.70 14.55
C GLU A 363 -44.38 -29.10 14.47
N VAL A 364 -43.76 -30.13 15.04
CA VAL A 364 -44.34 -31.48 15.20
C VAL A 364 -45.52 -31.44 16.18
N GLU A 365 -45.39 -30.73 17.30
CA GLU A 365 -46.50 -30.49 18.24
C GLU A 365 -47.64 -29.64 17.59
N GLY A 366 -47.30 -28.87 16.54
CA GLY A 366 -48.24 -28.11 15.71
C GLY A 366 -48.85 -28.85 14.52
N GLY A 367 -48.53 -30.13 14.30
CA GLY A 367 -49.21 -31.01 13.34
C GLY A 367 -48.71 -31.02 11.89
N ASN A 368 -47.51 -30.52 11.59
CA ASN A 368 -46.94 -30.51 10.23
C ASN A 368 -45.85 -31.59 10.06
N GLU A 369 -46.22 -32.79 9.58
CA GLU A 369 -45.34 -33.97 9.52
C GLU A 369 -44.34 -33.99 8.33
N GLU A 370 -44.47 -33.11 7.34
CA GLU A 370 -43.70 -33.19 6.08
C GLU A 370 -42.23 -32.73 6.18
N LEU A 371 -41.83 -31.99 7.23
CA LEU A 371 -40.47 -31.45 7.38
C LEU A 371 -39.47 -32.42 8.05
N ILE A 372 -39.97 -33.54 8.60
CA ILE A 372 -39.17 -34.51 9.37
C ILE A 372 -38.18 -35.27 8.47
N ALA A 373 -38.52 -35.48 7.19
CA ALA A 373 -37.71 -36.26 6.25
C ALA A 373 -36.40 -35.57 5.82
N TYR A 374 -36.36 -34.24 5.79
CA TYR A 374 -35.18 -33.48 5.37
C TYR A 374 -34.13 -33.36 6.48
N ALA A 375 -34.56 -33.27 7.75
CA ALA A 375 -33.67 -33.09 8.89
C ALA A 375 -32.93 -34.37 9.35
N VAL A 376 -33.46 -35.55 9.02
CA VAL A 376 -32.87 -36.85 9.43
C VAL A 376 -31.71 -37.30 8.52
N GLN A 377 -31.58 -36.76 7.31
CA GLN A 377 -30.56 -37.19 6.35
C GLN A 377 -29.11 -36.80 6.73
N ASP A 378 -28.90 -35.75 7.53
CA ASP A 378 -27.57 -35.23 7.86
C ASP A 378 -26.99 -35.70 9.22
N VAL A 379 -27.70 -36.55 9.96
CA VAL A 379 -27.26 -37.01 11.30
C VAL A 379 -26.48 -38.34 11.25
N GLY A 380 -26.41 -38.98 10.09
CA GLY A 380 -25.72 -40.27 9.92
C GLY A 380 -24.35 -40.14 9.25
N LYS A 381 -23.38 -39.48 9.88
CA LYS A 381 -21.94 -39.55 9.57
C LYS A 381 -21.16 -38.88 10.70
N ASP A 382 -20.97 -39.62 11.79
CA ASP A 382 -19.83 -39.38 12.69
C ASP A 382 -18.55 -39.95 12.06
#